data_AF-A0A1H6F272-F1
#
_entry.id   AF-A0A1H6F272-F1
#
_cell.length_a   1.000
_cell.length_b   1.000
_cell.length_c   1.000
_cell.angle_alpha   90.00
_cell.angle_beta   90.00
_cell.angle_gamma   90.00
#
_symmetry.space_group_name_H-M   'P 1'
#
loop_
_entity.id
_entity.type
_entity.pdbx_description
1 polymer ?
#
loop_
_entity_poly.entity_id
_entity_poly.type
_entity_poly.pdbx_seq_one_letter_code
_entity_poly.pdbx_strand_id
1 'polypeptide(L)'
;MLEIISQQALSFVLNAQTLELLNDMGLSGKQQQRLQPFLSDEILARDAIDKKLSELFPDTDKQKTNRQRILEAAALRAFHQHGSPPFPVLICDDAPQFKKLTEHLGLCWIHEGRHYKKLKPLLLLHRQYIELVLGQLWDYYHELLAYKQAPSPAESERLSVKFDTLFSQKTGYSTLDDRLALTLSKKKALLLVLQFPQIPLHNNPAELGAREQTRRRDISLQNKNDKGTQAKDTMMTVTATARKLEVNLFDYIYDKLSKTFKLPSLASMIQQKSQCHFDSS
;
A
#
# COMPACT_ATOMS: atom_id res chain seq x y z
N MET A 1 8.38 5.16 -5.00
CA MET A 1 7.95 3.97 -4.21
C MET A 1 8.76 2.76 -4.61
N LEU A 2 8.75 2.36 -5.89
CA LEU A 2 9.54 1.22 -6.38
C LEU A 2 11.03 1.34 -6.03
N GLU A 3 11.66 2.50 -6.21
CA GLU A 3 13.06 2.76 -5.80
C GLU A 3 13.33 2.47 -4.32
N ILE A 4 12.37 2.82 -3.46
CA ILE A 4 12.48 2.61 -2.01
C ILE A 4 12.39 1.11 -1.70
N ILE A 5 11.52 0.39 -2.41
CA ILE A 5 11.31 -1.05 -2.23
C ILE A 5 12.49 -1.85 -2.76
N SER A 6 12.96 -1.54 -3.97
CA SER A 6 14.08 -2.25 -4.61
C SER A 6 15.44 -1.90 -4.03
N GLN A 7 15.54 -0.77 -3.29
CA GLN A 7 16.81 -0.18 -2.86
C GLN A 7 17.78 0.07 -4.03
N GLN A 8 17.23 0.26 -5.23
CA GLN A 8 17.97 0.45 -6.47
C GLN A 8 17.38 1.62 -7.26
N ALA A 9 18.17 2.19 -8.17
CA ALA A 9 17.67 3.19 -9.11
C ALA A 9 16.52 2.62 -9.95
N LEU A 10 15.54 3.46 -10.28
CA LEU A 10 14.40 3.04 -11.08
C LEU A 10 14.86 2.64 -12.48
N SER A 11 14.52 1.43 -12.87
CA SER A 11 14.69 0.92 -14.23
C SER A 11 13.35 0.71 -14.89
N PHE A 12 13.33 0.66 -16.22
CA PHE A 12 12.12 0.52 -17.01
C PHE A 12 12.32 -0.48 -18.14
N VAL A 13 11.28 -1.24 -18.47
CA VAL A 13 11.28 -2.15 -19.62
C VAL A 13 9.99 -1.95 -20.40
N LEU A 14 10.08 -1.88 -21.73
CA LEU A 14 8.95 -1.74 -22.63
C LEU A 14 8.87 -2.99 -23.50
N ASN A 15 8.30 -4.08 -22.98
CA ASN A 15 8.17 -5.33 -23.73
C ASN A 15 6.70 -5.78 -23.87
N ALA A 16 6.47 -6.96 -24.46
CA ALA A 16 5.12 -7.49 -24.65
C ALA A 16 4.31 -7.57 -23.33
N GLN A 17 4.94 -7.97 -22.23
CA GLN A 17 4.32 -8.05 -20.91
C GLN A 17 3.95 -6.66 -20.35
N THR A 18 4.68 -5.63 -20.77
CA THR A 18 4.35 -4.23 -20.43
C THR A 18 3.07 -3.79 -21.14
N LEU A 19 2.85 -4.24 -22.38
CA LEU A 19 1.60 -3.96 -23.10
C LEU A 19 0.38 -4.63 -22.46
N GLU A 20 0.52 -5.88 -21.99
CA GLU A 20 -0.53 -6.57 -21.24
C GLU A 20 -0.93 -5.78 -20.00
N LEU A 21 0.06 -5.30 -19.23
CA LEU A 21 -0.18 -4.45 -18.08
C LEU A 21 -0.86 -3.12 -18.45
N LEU A 22 -0.48 -2.51 -19.57
CA LEU A 22 -1.08 -1.28 -20.07
C LEU A 22 -2.53 -1.44 -20.50
N ASN A 23 -2.90 -2.63 -20.98
CA ASN A 23 -4.30 -2.95 -21.29
C ASN A 23 -5.15 -2.90 -20.03
N ASP A 24 -4.69 -3.52 -18.94
CA ASP A 24 -5.37 -3.48 -17.64
C ASP A 24 -5.44 -2.05 -17.05
N MET A 25 -4.46 -1.21 -17.36
CA MET A 25 -4.42 0.21 -16.97
C MET A 25 -5.25 1.12 -17.89
N GLY A 26 -5.97 0.54 -18.86
CA GLY A 26 -6.89 1.25 -19.74
C GLY A 26 -6.21 2.11 -20.81
N LEU A 27 -5.00 1.74 -21.26
CA LEU A 27 -4.38 2.38 -22.42
C LEU A 27 -5.09 1.91 -23.70
N SER A 28 -5.53 2.86 -24.55
CA SER A 28 -6.30 2.52 -25.75
C SER A 28 -5.48 1.73 -26.78
N GLY A 29 -6.14 0.84 -27.54
CA GLY A 29 -5.49 0.01 -28.56
C GLY A 29 -4.71 0.83 -29.61
N LYS A 30 -5.19 2.04 -29.95
CA LYS A 30 -4.46 2.96 -30.83
C LYS A 30 -3.10 3.36 -30.26
N GLN A 31 -3.00 3.62 -28.95
CA GLN A 31 -1.73 3.97 -28.32
C GLN A 31 -0.84 2.75 -28.12
N GLN A 32 -1.42 1.57 -27.88
CA GLN A 32 -0.67 0.31 -27.83
C GLN A 32 0.00 0.00 -29.19
N GLN A 33 -0.72 0.19 -30.31
CA GLN A 33 -0.13 0.04 -31.64
C GLN A 33 1.03 1.00 -31.89
N ARG A 34 0.93 2.25 -31.42
CA ARG A 34 2.03 3.23 -31.50
C ARG A 34 3.25 2.84 -30.67
N LEU A 35 3.07 2.06 -29.61
CA LEU A 35 4.16 1.56 -28.77
C LEU A 35 4.89 0.35 -29.37
N GLN A 36 4.26 -0.45 -30.23
CA GLN A 36 4.84 -1.68 -30.76
C GLN A 36 6.26 -1.51 -31.37
N PRO A 37 6.56 -0.48 -32.16
CA PRO A 37 7.89 -0.29 -32.74
C PRO A 37 8.99 -0.01 -31.71
N PHE A 38 8.61 0.40 -30.50
CA PHE A 38 9.53 0.79 -29.43
C PHE A 38 9.77 -0.34 -28.42
N LEU A 39 9.14 -1.50 -28.63
CA LEU A 39 9.27 -2.62 -27.71
C LEU A 39 10.67 -3.22 -27.77
N SER A 40 11.22 -3.48 -26.60
CA SER A 40 12.52 -4.11 -26.39
C SER A 40 12.56 -4.71 -24.99
N ASP A 41 13.27 -5.82 -24.84
CA ASP A 41 13.60 -6.40 -23.52
C ASP A 41 14.80 -5.69 -22.85
N GLU A 42 15.31 -4.62 -23.46
CA GLU A 42 16.34 -3.77 -22.88
C GLU A 42 15.86 -3.06 -21.61
N ILE A 43 16.71 -3.10 -20.58
CA ILE A 43 16.51 -2.36 -19.33
C ILE A 43 16.96 -0.91 -19.54
N LEU A 44 16.01 0.01 -19.45
CA LEU A 44 16.20 1.44 -19.67
C LEU A 44 16.37 2.18 -18.34
N ALA A 45 17.27 3.16 -18.34
CA ALA A 45 17.33 4.21 -17.32
C ALA A 45 16.27 5.29 -17.59
N ARG A 46 16.11 6.21 -16.63
CA ARG A 46 15.07 7.25 -16.66
C ARG A 46 15.15 8.16 -17.88
N ASP A 47 16.35 8.62 -18.22
CA ASP A 47 16.63 9.46 -19.37
C ASP A 47 16.29 8.78 -20.70
N ALA A 48 16.63 7.49 -20.83
CA ALA A 48 16.38 6.69 -22.02
C ALA A 48 14.87 6.49 -22.29
N ILE A 49 14.09 6.17 -21.25
CA ILE A 49 12.64 6.05 -21.41
C ILE A 49 11.96 7.39 -21.65
N ASP A 50 12.43 8.47 -21.01
CA ASP A 50 11.88 9.82 -21.23
C ASP A 50 12.13 10.30 -22.67
N LYS A 51 13.27 9.93 -23.26
CA LYS A 51 13.56 10.19 -24.68
C LYS A 51 12.58 9.45 -25.59
N LYS A 52 12.38 8.14 -25.38
CA LYS A 52 11.39 7.33 -26.14
C LYS A 52 9.97 7.88 -26.02
N LEU A 53 9.57 8.30 -24.81
CA LEU A 53 8.26 8.91 -24.58
C LEU A 53 8.11 10.28 -25.26
N SER A 54 9.20 11.03 -25.42
CA SER A 54 9.18 12.32 -26.10
C SER A 54 9.10 12.18 -27.62
N GLU A 55 9.67 11.12 -28.17
CA GLU A 55 9.48 10.76 -29.57
C GLU A 55 8.03 10.30 -29.84
N LEU A 56 7.46 9.48 -28.96
CA LEU A 56 6.08 8.96 -29.09
C LEU A 56 4.99 9.99 -28.79
N PHE A 57 5.24 10.83 -27.79
CA PHE A 57 4.31 11.82 -27.26
C PHE A 57 5.03 13.17 -27.12
N PRO A 58 5.25 13.87 -28.24
CA PRO A 58 5.98 15.15 -28.25
C PRO A 58 5.20 16.26 -27.54
N ASP A 59 3.86 16.22 -27.61
CA ASP A 59 2.99 17.10 -26.82
C ASP A 59 2.76 16.49 -25.43
N THR A 60 3.61 16.88 -24.48
CA THR A 60 3.59 16.38 -23.09
C THR A 60 2.27 16.67 -22.39
N ASP A 61 1.67 17.82 -22.62
CA ASP A 61 0.48 18.26 -21.89
C ASP A 61 -0.77 17.51 -22.35
N LYS A 62 -0.93 17.30 -23.66
CA LYS A 62 -2.06 16.51 -24.20
C LYS A 62 -1.97 15.02 -23.86
N GLN A 63 -0.79 14.51 -23.54
CA GLN A 63 -0.53 13.07 -23.38
C GLN A 63 -0.01 12.69 -22.01
N LYS A 64 -0.09 13.60 -21.02
CA LYS A 64 0.40 13.41 -19.66
C LYS A 64 -0.06 12.10 -19.03
N THR A 65 -1.35 11.78 -19.13
CA THR A 65 -1.93 10.56 -18.56
C THR A 65 -1.37 9.29 -19.22
N ASN A 66 -1.21 9.29 -20.54
CA ASN A 66 -0.68 8.12 -21.26
C ASN A 66 0.81 7.93 -20.95
N ARG A 67 1.58 9.01 -20.93
CA ARG A 67 3.00 9.00 -20.51
C ARG A 67 3.15 8.45 -19.09
N GLN A 68 2.32 8.89 -18.16
CA GLN A 68 2.34 8.41 -16.77
C GLN A 68 2.05 6.91 -16.68
N ARG A 69 1.00 6.43 -17.37
CA ARG A 69 0.66 5.00 -17.39
C ARG A 69 1.78 4.15 -17.96
N ILE A 70 2.42 4.59 -19.05
CA ILE A 70 3.54 3.89 -19.68
C ILE A 70 4.74 3.85 -18.75
N LEU A 71 5.07 4.96 -18.08
CA LEU A 71 6.15 5.00 -17.09
C LEU A 71 5.89 4.05 -15.92
N GLU A 72 4.68 4.08 -15.36
CA GLU A 72 4.29 3.21 -14.24
C GLU A 72 4.32 1.73 -14.64
N ALA A 73 3.77 1.38 -15.81
CA ALA A 73 3.77 0.02 -16.29
C ALA A 73 5.19 -0.51 -16.58
N ALA A 74 6.02 0.31 -17.24
CA ALA A 74 7.39 -0.06 -17.58
C ALA A 74 8.26 -0.21 -16.32
N ALA A 75 8.07 0.66 -15.33
CA ALA A 75 8.77 0.58 -14.06
C ALA A 75 8.33 -0.65 -13.26
N LEU A 76 7.02 -0.93 -13.20
CA LEU A 76 6.49 -2.11 -12.52
C LEU A 76 6.97 -3.40 -13.19
N ARG A 77 7.04 -3.43 -14.53
CA ARG A 77 7.54 -4.59 -15.26
C ARG A 77 9.02 -4.85 -14.96
N ALA A 78 9.84 -3.81 -15.03
CA ALA A 78 11.26 -3.92 -14.69
C ALA A 78 11.44 -4.38 -13.23
N PHE A 79 10.65 -3.82 -12.30
CA PHE A 79 10.65 -4.23 -10.90
C PHE A 79 10.38 -5.74 -10.74
N HIS A 80 9.43 -6.31 -11.48
CA HIS A 80 9.15 -7.75 -11.46
C HIS A 80 10.19 -8.62 -12.18
N GLN A 81 10.97 -8.07 -13.10
CA GLN A 81 12.05 -8.81 -13.77
C GLN A 81 13.29 -8.97 -12.88
N HIS A 82 13.54 -8.04 -11.96
CA HIS A 82 14.66 -8.10 -11.02
C HIS A 82 14.47 -9.13 -9.89
N GLY A 83 13.30 -9.80 -9.83
CA GLY A 83 13.00 -10.87 -8.88
C GLY A 83 11.64 -10.71 -8.21
N SER A 84 11.32 -11.63 -7.31
CA SER A 84 10.12 -11.52 -6.47
C SER A 84 10.22 -10.31 -5.54
N PRO A 85 9.12 -9.58 -5.30
CA PRO A 85 9.09 -8.49 -4.33
C PRO A 85 9.62 -8.98 -2.98
N PRO A 86 10.36 -8.16 -2.22
CA PRO A 86 10.93 -8.57 -0.94
C PRO A 86 9.87 -8.86 0.14
N PHE A 87 8.59 -8.62 -0.16
CA PHE A 87 7.45 -8.94 0.69
C PHE A 87 6.38 -9.68 -0.13
N PRO A 88 6.01 -10.93 0.24
CA PRO A 88 4.98 -11.70 -0.46
C PRO A 88 3.56 -11.23 -0.14
N VAL A 89 3.39 -10.50 0.97
CA VAL A 89 2.10 -9.95 1.42
C VAL A 89 2.25 -8.46 1.73
N LEU A 90 1.30 -7.64 1.27
CA LEU A 90 1.18 -6.21 1.62
C LEU A 90 -0.24 -5.89 2.10
N ILE A 91 -0.37 -5.26 3.27
CA ILE A 91 -1.67 -4.76 3.79
C ILE A 91 -1.78 -3.25 3.56
N CYS A 92 -2.80 -2.80 2.83
CA CYS A 92 -2.99 -1.38 2.49
C CYS A 92 -4.44 -0.89 2.63
N ASP A 93 -4.67 0.37 2.29
CA ASP A 93 -5.95 1.09 2.32
C ASP A 93 -6.68 1.09 0.95
N ASP A 94 -6.37 0.12 0.07
CA ASP A 94 -6.87 0.01 -1.31
C ASP A 94 -6.40 1.15 -2.25
N ALA A 95 -5.32 1.84 -1.91
CA ALA A 95 -4.78 2.86 -2.79
C ALA A 95 -4.19 2.24 -4.09
N PRO A 96 -4.49 2.79 -5.29
CA PRO A 96 -4.12 2.19 -6.58
C PRO A 96 -2.63 1.91 -6.75
N GLN A 97 -1.76 2.73 -6.17
CA GLN A 97 -0.31 2.61 -6.29
C GLN A 97 0.28 1.34 -5.66
N PHE A 98 -0.48 0.64 -4.81
CA PHE A 98 -0.04 -0.62 -4.20
C PHE A 98 -0.48 -1.86 -5.01
N LYS A 99 -1.36 -1.68 -6.00
CA LYS A 99 -1.84 -2.79 -6.82
C LYS A 99 -0.70 -3.35 -7.65
N LYS A 100 -0.66 -4.67 -7.76
CA LYS A 100 0.34 -5.43 -8.52
C LYS A 100 1.79 -5.29 -8.02
N LEU A 101 2.06 -4.73 -6.83
CA LEU A 101 3.42 -4.67 -6.25
C LEU A 101 3.88 -5.98 -5.60
N THR A 102 2.93 -6.83 -5.22
CA THR A 102 3.17 -8.07 -4.47
C THR A 102 2.21 -9.14 -4.94
N GLU A 103 2.52 -10.39 -4.62
CA GLU A 103 1.68 -11.54 -4.94
C GLU A 103 0.34 -11.49 -4.22
N HIS A 104 0.37 -11.11 -2.94
CA HIS A 104 -0.83 -11.07 -2.10
C HIS A 104 -1.07 -9.67 -1.53
N LEU A 105 -2.09 -8.99 -2.06
CA LEU A 105 -2.55 -7.71 -1.54
C LEU A 105 -3.73 -7.92 -0.58
N GLY A 106 -3.53 -7.57 0.69
CA GLY A 106 -4.58 -7.55 1.69
C GLY A 106 -5.10 -6.14 1.96
N LEU A 107 -6.35 -6.04 2.38
CA LEU A 107 -6.98 -4.75 2.72
C LEU A 107 -7.14 -4.58 4.22
N CYS A 108 -6.94 -3.35 4.69
CA CYS A 108 -7.07 -2.97 6.09
C CYS A 108 -8.56 -2.89 6.49
N TRP A 109 -8.96 -3.72 7.45
CA TRP A 109 -10.32 -3.74 8.00
C TRP A 109 -10.70 -2.43 8.70
N ILE A 110 -9.73 -1.72 9.30
CA ILE A 110 -9.98 -0.42 9.91
C ILE A 110 -10.37 0.63 8.86
N HIS A 111 -9.74 0.57 7.68
CA HIS A 111 -10.10 1.43 6.55
C HIS A 111 -11.46 1.06 5.99
N GLU A 112 -11.74 -0.25 5.87
CA GLU A 112 -13.06 -0.72 5.43
C GLU A 112 -14.17 -0.20 6.35
N GLY A 113 -14.06 -0.39 7.67
CA GLY A 113 -15.01 0.14 8.64
C GLY A 113 -15.12 1.68 8.63
N ARG A 114 -14.03 2.40 8.29
CA ARG A 114 -14.05 3.86 8.16
C ARG A 114 -14.95 4.32 7.02
N HIS A 115 -15.09 3.55 5.94
CA HIS A 115 -15.96 3.91 4.83
C HIS A 115 -17.44 4.00 5.26
N TYR A 116 -17.89 3.06 6.10
CA TYR A 116 -19.23 3.08 6.69
C TYR A 116 -19.46 4.29 7.61
N LYS A 117 -18.48 4.61 8.47
CA LYS A 117 -18.55 5.80 9.36
C LYS A 117 -18.62 7.13 8.62
N LYS A 118 -18.16 7.18 7.36
CA LYS A 118 -18.20 8.38 6.52
C LYS A 118 -19.55 8.60 5.82
N LEU A 119 -20.46 7.63 5.89
CA LEU A 119 -21.82 7.78 5.36
C LEU A 119 -22.54 8.89 6.13
N LYS A 120 -23.30 9.72 5.41
CA LYS A 120 -24.01 10.88 5.97
C LYS A 120 -25.53 10.65 5.87
N PRO A 121 -26.14 9.88 6.79
CA PRO A 121 -27.57 9.63 6.77
C PRO A 121 -28.35 10.92 7.07
N LEU A 122 -29.39 11.20 6.29
CA LEU A 122 -30.31 12.32 6.53
C LEU A 122 -31.48 11.92 7.46
N LEU A 123 -31.85 10.64 7.47
CA LEU A 123 -32.96 10.11 8.25
C LEU A 123 -32.43 9.29 9.44
N LEU A 124 -33.17 9.35 10.56
CA LEU A 124 -32.85 8.55 11.76
C LEU A 124 -32.80 7.05 11.46
N LEU A 125 -33.74 6.56 10.64
CA LEU A 125 -33.78 5.16 10.24
C LEU A 125 -32.51 4.72 9.49
N HIS A 126 -32.00 5.54 8.57
CA HIS A 126 -30.75 5.25 7.85
C HIS A 126 -29.54 5.23 8.79
N ARG A 127 -29.53 6.08 9.81
CA ARG A 127 -28.49 6.05 10.84
C ARG A 127 -28.51 4.73 11.62
N GLN A 128 -29.69 4.25 12.01
CA GLN A 128 -29.84 2.97 12.68
C GLN A 128 -29.35 1.81 11.81
N TYR A 129 -29.64 1.82 10.51
CA TYR A 129 -29.12 0.81 9.58
C TYR A 129 -27.59 0.81 9.47
N ILE A 130 -26.98 2.00 9.38
CA ILE A 130 -25.52 2.12 9.38
C ILE A 130 -24.93 1.60 10.69
N GLU A 131 -25.50 1.97 11.84
CA GLU A 131 -25.04 1.54 13.16
C GLU A 131 -25.14 0.01 13.33
N LEU A 132 -26.24 -0.60 12.85
CA LEU A 132 -26.42 -2.05 12.84
C LEU A 132 -25.34 -2.76 12.00
N VAL A 133 -25.15 -2.34 10.74
CA VAL A 133 -24.15 -2.93 9.85
C VAL A 133 -22.73 -2.72 10.39
N LEU A 134 -22.44 -1.56 10.98
CA LEU A 134 -21.16 -1.30 11.63
C LEU A 134 -20.91 -2.25 12.81
N GLY A 135 -21.93 -2.50 13.64
CA GLY A 135 -21.84 -3.47 14.74
C GLY A 135 -21.47 -4.86 14.20
N GLN A 136 -22.22 -5.35 13.21
CA GLN A 136 -21.97 -6.65 12.59
C GLN A 136 -20.58 -6.75 11.93
N LEU A 137 -20.10 -5.67 11.31
CA LEU A 137 -18.75 -5.60 10.75
C LEU A 137 -17.68 -5.77 11.83
N TRP A 138 -17.86 -5.10 12.98
CA TRP A 138 -16.90 -5.22 14.09
C TRP A 138 -17.00 -6.57 14.79
N ASP A 139 -18.19 -7.14 14.94
CA ASP A 139 -18.34 -8.52 15.44
C ASP A 139 -17.58 -9.51 14.55
N TYR A 140 -17.75 -9.38 13.22
CA TYR A 140 -17.01 -10.17 12.25
C TYR A 140 -15.49 -9.95 12.34
N TYR A 141 -15.04 -8.71 12.54
CA TYR A 141 -13.62 -8.40 12.77
C TYR A 141 -13.06 -9.09 14.03
N HIS A 142 -13.82 -9.15 15.12
CA HIS A 142 -13.40 -9.87 16.33
C HIS A 142 -13.33 -11.38 16.11
N GLU A 143 -14.23 -11.95 15.31
CA GLU A 143 -14.12 -13.35 14.90
C GLU A 143 -12.87 -13.62 14.06
N LEU A 144 -12.48 -12.70 13.15
CA LEU A 144 -11.21 -12.81 12.43
C LEU A 144 -10.02 -12.76 13.38
N LEU A 145 -10.06 -11.93 14.44
CA LEU A 145 -9.03 -11.91 15.47
C LEU A 145 -8.96 -13.24 16.24
N ALA A 146 -10.11 -13.82 16.57
CA ALA A 146 -10.18 -15.12 17.24
C ALA A 146 -9.64 -16.25 16.34
N TYR A 147 -9.98 -16.23 15.04
CA TYR A 147 -9.46 -17.18 14.05
C TYR A 147 -7.93 -17.17 14.00
N LYS A 148 -7.29 -16.00 14.09
CA LYS A 148 -5.82 -15.91 14.11
C LYS A 148 -5.18 -16.65 15.29
N GLN A 149 -5.89 -16.87 16.39
CA GLN A 149 -5.39 -17.59 17.56
C GLN A 149 -5.51 -19.12 17.42
N ALA A 150 -6.50 -19.59 16.66
CA ALA A 150 -6.76 -21.01 16.45
C ALA A 150 -7.28 -21.25 15.02
N PRO A 151 -6.42 -21.10 13.99
CA PRO A 151 -6.85 -21.24 12.61
C PRO A 151 -7.20 -22.70 12.30
N SER A 152 -8.34 -22.92 11.65
CA SER A 152 -8.73 -24.24 11.15
C SER A 152 -9.45 -24.12 9.80
N PRO A 153 -9.39 -25.16 8.94
CA PRO A 153 -10.10 -25.15 7.67
C PRO A 153 -11.61 -24.94 7.81
N ALA A 154 -12.22 -25.56 8.84
CA ALA A 154 -13.64 -25.43 9.11
C ALA A 154 -14.03 -24.00 9.51
N GLU A 155 -13.26 -23.36 10.39
CA GLU A 155 -13.52 -21.95 10.77
C GLU A 155 -13.26 -20.99 9.60
N SER A 156 -12.24 -21.26 8.77
CA SER A 156 -11.96 -20.48 7.56
C SER A 156 -13.15 -20.51 6.59
N GLU A 157 -13.71 -21.68 6.32
CA GLU A 157 -14.89 -21.83 5.47
C GLU A 157 -16.12 -21.15 6.08
N ARG A 158 -16.37 -21.35 7.38
CA ARG A 158 -17.46 -20.70 8.12
C ARG A 158 -17.38 -19.17 8.01
N LEU A 159 -16.19 -18.59 8.21
CA LEU A 159 -15.96 -17.14 8.12
C LEU A 159 -16.12 -16.63 6.69
N SER A 160 -15.66 -17.39 5.69
CA SER A 160 -15.83 -17.05 4.29
C SER A 160 -17.31 -17.02 3.88
N VAL A 161 -18.13 -17.97 4.35
CA VAL A 161 -19.59 -17.98 4.11
C VAL A 161 -20.28 -16.84 4.85
N LYS A 162 -19.92 -16.63 6.13
CA LYS A 162 -20.48 -15.54 6.94
C LYS A 162 -20.21 -14.16 6.33
N PHE A 163 -19.04 -13.97 5.69
CA PHE A 163 -18.74 -12.75 4.94
C PHE A 163 -19.76 -12.50 3.84
N ASP A 164 -20.07 -13.51 3.03
CA ASP A 164 -21.03 -13.37 1.93
C ASP A 164 -22.42 -13.02 2.45
N THR A 165 -22.87 -13.69 3.51
CA THR A 165 -24.16 -13.39 4.15
C THR A 165 -24.19 -11.95 4.67
N LEU A 166 -23.11 -11.49 5.33
CA LEU A 166 -23.04 -10.16 5.91
C LEU A 166 -23.05 -9.05 4.84
N PHE A 167 -22.26 -9.21 3.78
CA PHE A 167 -22.07 -8.13 2.80
C PHE A 167 -23.00 -8.22 1.58
N SER A 168 -23.85 -9.26 1.50
CA SER A 168 -24.94 -9.36 0.50
C SER A 168 -26.27 -8.76 0.96
N GLN A 169 -26.37 -8.29 2.21
CA GLN A 169 -27.58 -7.69 2.77
C GLN A 169 -28.11 -6.54 1.89
N LYS A 170 -29.45 -6.38 1.89
CA LYS A 170 -30.15 -5.26 1.28
C LYS A 170 -30.94 -4.52 2.36
N THR A 171 -30.54 -3.29 2.63
CA THR A 171 -31.10 -2.44 3.70
C THR A 171 -32.20 -1.51 3.19
N GLY A 172 -32.30 -1.33 1.87
CA GLY A 172 -33.20 -0.35 1.24
C GLY A 172 -32.65 1.08 1.27
N TYR A 173 -31.51 1.31 1.93
CA TYR A 173 -30.76 2.55 1.85
C TYR A 173 -29.65 2.42 0.81
N SER A 174 -29.89 2.95 -0.39
CA SER A 174 -29.00 2.77 -1.56
C SER A 174 -27.52 3.06 -1.27
N THR A 175 -27.20 4.14 -0.56
CA THR A 175 -25.80 4.48 -0.25
C THR A 175 -25.11 3.44 0.65
N LEU A 176 -25.85 2.80 1.56
CA LEU A 176 -25.35 1.71 2.39
C LEU A 176 -25.26 0.41 1.58
N ASP A 177 -26.25 0.13 0.74
CA ASP A 177 -26.27 -1.06 -0.12
C ASP A 177 -25.12 -1.04 -1.15
N ASP A 178 -24.82 0.14 -1.72
CA ASP A 178 -23.65 0.36 -2.58
C ASP A 178 -22.35 0.11 -1.82
N ARG A 179 -22.28 0.54 -0.55
CA ARG A 179 -21.10 0.32 0.30
C ARG A 179 -20.90 -1.16 0.58
N LEU A 180 -21.97 -1.88 0.96
CA LEU A 180 -21.95 -3.33 1.17
C LEU A 180 -21.48 -4.08 -0.09
N ALA A 181 -21.98 -3.69 -1.27
CA ALA A 181 -21.57 -4.28 -2.54
C ALA A 181 -20.07 -4.05 -2.84
N LEU A 182 -19.54 -2.85 -2.54
CA LEU A 182 -18.11 -2.56 -2.68
C LEU A 182 -17.28 -3.44 -1.74
N THR A 183 -17.70 -3.61 -0.49
CA THR A 183 -17.00 -4.49 0.47
C THR A 183 -17.06 -5.94 0.04
N LEU A 184 -18.21 -6.41 -0.46
CA LEU A 184 -18.39 -7.75 -1.01
C LEU A 184 -17.43 -8.01 -2.17
N SER A 185 -17.30 -7.06 -3.10
CA SER A 185 -16.38 -7.16 -4.26
C SER A 185 -14.90 -7.30 -3.86
N LYS A 186 -14.56 -6.92 -2.63
CA LYS A 186 -13.20 -6.95 -2.07
C LYS A 186 -12.90 -8.19 -1.22
N LYS A 187 -13.82 -9.17 -1.17
CA LYS A 187 -13.72 -10.39 -0.35
C LYS A 187 -12.32 -11.00 -0.33
N LYS A 188 -11.76 -11.28 -1.52
CA LYS A 188 -10.46 -11.95 -1.66
C LYS A 188 -9.33 -11.21 -0.91
N ALA A 189 -9.34 -9.87 -0.96
CA ALA A 189 -8.29 -9.06 -0.35
C ALA A 189 -8.57 -8.80 1.15
N LEU A 190 -9.83 -8.70 1.56
CA LEU A 190 -10.21 -8.54 2.98
C LEU A 190 -10.02 -9.84 3.78
N LEU A 191 -10.22 -11.01 3.16
CA LEU A 191 -10.11 -12.32 3.79
C LEU A 191 -8.76 -13.01 3.56
N LEU A 192 -7.74 -12.27 3.14
CA LEU A 192 -6.39 -12.82 2.96
C LEU A 192 -5.84 -13.46 4.24
N VAL A 193 -6.28 -12.97 5.41
CA VAL A 193 -5.95 -13.55 6.73
C VAL A 193 -6.37 -15.00 6.89
N LEU A 194 -7.39 -15.46 6.16
CA LEU A 194 -7.84 -16.84 6.21
C LEU A 194 -6.80 -17.79 5.59
N GLN A 195 -6.06 -17.31 4.59
CA GLN A 195 -4.93 -18.02 3.99
C GLN A 195 -3.64 -17.82 4.79
N PHE A 196 -3.44 -16.63 5.36
CA PHE A 196 -2.24 -16.27 6.13
C PHE A 196 -2.61 -15.72 7.51
N PRO A 197 -2.91 -16.57 8.51
CA PRO A 197 -3.37 -16.14 9.84
C PRO A 197 -2.39 -15.23 10.57
N GLN A 198 -1.10 -15.24 10.23
CA GLN A 198 -0.08 -14.37 10.82
C GLN A 198 -0.21 -12.89 10.41
N ILE A 199 -0.81 -12.58 9.26
CA ILE A 199 -0.82 -11.21 8.73
C ILE A 199 -1.72 -10.29 9.57
N PRO A 200 -1.38 -9.01 9.75
CA PRO A 200 -2.23 -8.11 10.50
C PRO A 200 -3.54 -7.81 9.72
N LEU A 201 -4.65 -7.63 10.44
CA LEU A 201 -5.92 -7.18 9.86
C LEU A 201 -5.95 -5.67 9.55
N HIS A 202 -4.91 -4.95 9.99
CA HIS A 202 -4.82 -3.51 9.90
C HIS A 202 -3.42 -3.05 9.53
N ASN A 203 -3.32 -1.87 8.94
CA ASN A 203 -2.05 -1.18 8.68
C ASN A 203 -1.72 -0.11 9.74
N ASN A 204 -2.24 -0.24 10.98
CA ASN A 204 -2.04 0.74 12.06
C ASN A 204 -0.58 1.20 12.25
N PRO A 205 0.46 0.34 12.20
CA PRO A 205 1.85 0.80 12.32
C PRO A 205 2.24 1.82 11.23
N ALA A 206 1.72 1.66 10.01
CA ALA A 206 1.91 2.64 8.93
C ALA A 206 1.09 3.91 9.16
N GLU A 207 -0.18 3.77 9.60
CA GLU A 207 -1.03 4.92 9.93
C GLU A 207 -0.44 5.80 11.05
N LEU A 208 0.12 5.20 12.11
CA LEU A 208 0.70 5.92 13.24
C LEU A 208 1.86 6.83 12.81
N GLY A 209 2.75 6.34 11.96
CA GLY A 209 3.85 7.14 11.42
C GLY A 209 3.35 8.35 10.61
N ALA A 210 2.32 8.17 9.78
CA ALA A 210 1.71 9.28 9.04
C ALA A 210 1.01 10.30 9.96
N ARG A 211 0.39 9.83 11.05
CA ARG A 211 -0.27 10.70 12.05
C ARG A 211 0.73 11.55 12.82
N GLU A 212 1.91 11.03 13.17
CA GLU A 212 2.95 11.82 13.83
C GLU A 212 3.39 13.00 12.96
N GLN A 213 3.58 12.77 11.65
CA GLN A 213 3.94 13.82 10.69
C GLN A 213 2.84 14.87 10.56
N THR A 214 1.58 14.42 10.53
CA THR A 214 0.42 15.32 10.49
C THR A 214 0.35 16.18 11.75
N ARG A 215 0.45 15.59 12.94
CA ARG A 215 0.47 16.33 14.21
C ARG A 215 1.62 17.33 14.29
N ARG A 216 2.81 16.96 13.82
CA ARG A 216 3.96 17.87 13.81
C ARG A 216 3.71 19.08 12.90
N ARG A 217 3.06 18.86 11.76
CA ARG A 217 2.63 19.94 10.86
C ARG A 217 1.58 20.82 11.52
N ASP A 218 0.59 20.25 12.21
CA ASP A 218 -0.45 21.04 12.89
C ASP A 218 0.15 21.96 13.97
N ILE A 219 1.20 21.50 14.67
CA ILE A 219 1.91 22.31 15.69
C ILE A 219 2.85 23.34 15.06
N SER A 220 3.57 22.97 14.00
CA SER A 220 4.65 23.79 13.43
C SER A 220 4.19 24.66 12.24
N LEU A 221 2.93 24.51 11.83
CA LEU A 221 2.33 25.05 10.61
C LEU A 221 3.09 24.62 9.34
N GLN A 222 3.97 25.48 8.84
CA GLN A 222 4.70 25.27 7.58
C GLN A 222 6.20 25.41 7.77
N ASN A 223 6.95 24.63 6.99
CA ASN A 223 8.39 24.82 6.89
C ASN A 223 8.67 26.06 6.03
N LYS A 224 9.61 26.90 6.47
CA LYS A 224 9.94 28.17 5.77
C LYS A 224 10.81 27.97 4.53
N ASN A 225 11.53 26.85 4.44
CA ASN A 225 12.44 26.53 3.33
C ASN A 225 12.73 25.03 3.28
N ASP A 226 13.39 24.61 2.19
CA ASP A 226 13.73 23.20 1.94
C ASP A 226 14.64 22.59 3.00
N LYS A 227 15.58 23.39 3.55
CA LYS A 227 16.46 22.94 4.65
C LYS A 227 15.66 22.58 5.90
N GLY A 228 14.65 23.38 6.24
CA GLY A 228 13.73 23.11 7.34
C GLY A 228 12.88 21.87 7.08
N THR A 229 12.45 21.65 5.84
CA THR A 229 11.75 20.42 5.43
C THR A 229 12.64 19.20 5.60
N GLN A 230 13.86 19.24 5.07
CA GLN A 230 14.83 18.16 5.19
C GLN A 230 15.15 17.85 6.66
N ALA A 231 15.45 18.87 7.47
CA ALA A 231 15.76 18.67 8.89
C ALA A 231 14.59 18.02 9.64
N LYS A 232 13.35 18.47 9.40
CA LYS A 232 12.14 17.90 9.99
C LYS A 232 11.96 16.44 9.56
N ASP A 233 12.01 16.16 8.26
CA ASP A 233 11.78 14.81 7.73
C ASP A 233 12.89 13.83 8.18
N THR A 234 14.16 14.26 8.21
CA THR A 234 15.27 13.47 8.75
C THR A 234 15.06 13.14 10.23
N MET A 235 14.81 14.14 11.08
CA MET A 235 14.65 13.91 12.52
C MET A 235 13.43 13.04 12.84
N MET A 236 12.33 13.22 12.11
CA MET A 236 11.15 12.36 12.24
C MET A 236 11.45 10.92 11.83
N THR A 237 12.19 10.72 10.73
CA THR A 237 12.59 9.38 10.26
C THR A 237 13.52 8.68 11.25
N VAL A 238 14.52 9.39 11.78
CA VAL A 238 15.44 8.88 12.81
C VAL A 238 14.68 8.51 14.07
N THR A 239 13.78 9.38 14.54
CA THR A 239 12.95 9.14 15.73
C THR A 239 12.08 7.91 15.57
N ALA A 240 11.35 7.81 14.47
CA ALA A 240 10.46 6.67 14.20
C ALA A 240 11.24 5.37 14.07
N THR A 241 12.39 5.39 13.39
CA THR A 241 13.24 4.21 13.20
C THR A 241 13.87 3.76 14.51
N ALA A 242 14.42 4.69 15.31
CA ALA A 242 14.99 4.37 16.61
C ALA A 242 13.95 3.73 17.54
N ARG A 243 12.72 4.27 17.58
CA ARG A 243 11.61 3.67 18.34
C ARG A 243 11.27 2.26 17.87
N LYS A 244 11.17 2.01 16.56
CA LYS A 244 10.91 0.67 16.00
C LYS A 244 12.01 -0.34 16.30
N LEU A 245 13.25 0.14 16.42
CA LEU A 245 14.41 -0.68 16.75
C LEU A 245 14.66 -0.80 18.26
N GLU A 246 13.84 -0.13 19.09
CA GLU A 246 13.99 -0.04 20.55
C GLU A 246 15.33 0.58 20.97
N VAL A 247 15.83 1.52 20.16
CA VAL A 247 17.05 2.28 20.43
C VAL A 247 16.69 3.59 21.14
N ASN A 248 17.39 3.90 22.22
CA ASN A 248 17.25 5.20 22.88
C ASN A 248 17.69 6.32 21.92
N LEU A 249 16.74 7.20 21.58
CA LEU A 249 16.96 8.27 20.61
C LEU A 249 18.01 9.27 21.08
N PHE A 250 18.04 9.62 22.36
CA PHE A 250 18.98 10.60 22.90
C PHE A 250 20.41 10.06 22.81
N ASP A 251 20.61 8.81 23.25
CA ASP A 251 21.92 8.16 23.19
C ASP A 251 22.39 8.02 21.73
N TYR A 252 21.47 7.69 20.82
CA TYR A 252 21.78 7.60 19.38
C TYR A 252 22.22 8.94 18.79
N ILE A 253 21.50 10.02 19.08
CA ILE A 253 21.84 11.37 18.59
C ILE A 253 23.17 11.82 19.22
N TYR A 254 23.34 11.62 20.53
CA TYR A 254 24.56 11.98 21.24
C TYR A 254 25.78 11.26 20.66
N ASP A 255 25.68 9.95 20.41
CA ASP A 255 26.75 9.16 19.81
C ASP A 255 27.18 9.67 18.41
N LYS A 256 26.21 10.10 17.60
CA LYS A 256 26.49 10.64 16.26
C LYS A 256 27.03 12.06 16.28
N LEU A 257 26.56 12.91 17.19
CA LEU A 257 27.05 14.29 17.34
C LEU A 257 28.44 14.35 18.00
N SER A 258 28.68 13.50 19.00
CA SER A 258 29.98 13.37 19.68
C SER A 258 31.03 12.61 18.86
N LYS A 259 30.64 12.04 17.70
CA LYS A 259 31.49 11.25 16.81
C LYS A 259 32.14 10.03 17.49
N THR A 260 31.50 9.51 18.53
CA THR A 260 31.97 8.28 19.20
C THR A 260 31.67 7.04 18.37
N PHE A 261 30.58 7.06 17.58
CA PHE A 261 30.16 6.01 16.66
C PHE A 261 30.13 4.59 17.25
N LYS A 262 29.82 4.46 18.55
CA LYS A 262 29.71 3.18 19.27
C LYS A 262 28.44 2.44 18.90
N LEU A 263 27.35 3.18 18.63
CA LEU A 263 26.08 2.58 18.23
C LEU A 263 26.08 2.34 16.72
N PRO A 264 25.71 1.13 16.24
CA PRO A 264 25.61 0.84 14.82
C PRO A 264 24.58 1.77 14.16
N SER A 265 24.68 1.92 12.83
CA SER A 265 23.69 2.71 12.10
C SER A 265 22.30 2.08 12.23
N LEU A 266 21.24 2.91 12.20
CA LEU A 266 19.88 2.38 12.21
C LEU A 266 19.64 1.49 10.97
N ALA A 267 20.27 1.81 9.83
CA ALA A 267 20.19 1.02 8.61
C ALA A 267 20.76 -0.40 8.79
N SER A 268 21.95 -0.53 9.39
CA SER A 268 22.55 -1.85 9.68
C SER A 268 21.72 -2.64 10.69
N MET A 269 21.12 -1.98 11.69
CA MET A 269 20.23 -2.64 12.64
C MET A 269 18.93 -3.15 11.98
N ILE A 270 18.37 -2.41 11.01
CA ILE A 270 17.25 -2.88 10.20
C ILE A 270 17.65 -4.14 9.43
N GLN A 271 18.80 -4.14 8.77
CA GLN A 271 19.30 -5.30 8.01
C GLN A 271 19.47 -6.52 8.91
N GLN A 272 20.10 -6.35 10.07
CA GLN A 272 20.27 -7.43 11.06
C GLN A 272 18.92 -8.00 11.51
N LYS A 273 17.96 -7.15 11.90
CA LYS A 273 16.62 -7.62 12.31
C LYS A 273 15.83 -8.25 11.16
N SER A 274 16.07 -7.85 9.91
CA SER A 274 15.41 -8.44 8.73
C SER A 274 15.93 -9.84 8.37
N GLN A 275 17.14 -10.18 8.82
CA GLN A 275 17.76 -11.50 8.59
C GLN A 275 17.38 -12.53 9.68
N CYS A 276 16.95 -12.07 10.85
CA CYS A 276 16.48 -12.95 11.93
C CYS A 276 15.01 -13.39 11.69
N HIS A 277 14.85 -14.60 11.15
CA HIS A 277 13.66 -15.47 11.09
C HIS A 277 12.44 -15.09 10.23
N PHE A 278 12.31 -15.81 9.12
CA PHE A 278 11.07 -16.52 8.74
C PHE A 278 11.32 -18.02 8.97
N ASP A 279 11.32 -18.47 10.22
CA ASP A 279 11.27 -19.91 10.49
C ASP A 279 9.80 -20.32 10.41
N SER A 280 9.47 -21.00 9.32
CA SER A 280 8.20 -21.70 9.13
C SER A 280 8.15 -22.86 10.14
N SER A 281 7.47 -22.65 11.27
CA SER A 281 6.93 -23.70 12.12
C SER A 281 5.41 -23.65 12.06
#